data_AF-A0A933MXX8-F1
#
_entry.id   AF-A0A933MXX8-F1
#
_cell.length_a   1.000
_cell.length_b   1.000
_cell.length_c   1.000
_cell.angle_alpha   90.00
_cell.angle_beta   90.00
_cell.angle_gamma   90.00
#
_symmetry.space_group_name_H-M   'P 1'
#
loop_
_entity.id
_entity.type
_entity.pdbx_description
1 polymer ?
#
loop_
_entity_poly.entity_id
_entity_poly.type
_entity_poly.pdbx_seq_one_letter_code
_entity_poly.pdbx_strand_id
1 'polypeptide(L)'
;MSVQTNPQAVPCPRCENPMRSGLVKTTMVIRDQLYMVEDVQAMICDECVEQFYDEDTTDALRRLTQDGFPPAEVVREILVPVYSLKPRMQRYTGIQVEEQPEFAQADAQG
;
A
#
# COMPACT_ATOMS: atom_id res chain seq x y z
N MET A 1 -1.52 -47.90 3.70
CA MET A 1 -2.54 -46.83 3.62
C MET A 1 -1.83 -45.54 3.97
N SER A 2 -1.46 -44.74 2.96
CA SER A 2 -0.69 -43.52 3.16
C SER A 2 -1.64 -42.40 3.58
N VAL A 3 -1.47 -41.89 4.80
CA VAL A 3 -2.19 -40.72 5.29
C VAL A 3 -1.64 -39.52 4.53
N GLN A 4 -2.39 -39.04 3.55
CA GLN A 4 -2.14 -37.74 2.93
C GLN A 4 -2.62 -36.69 3.93
N THR A 5 -1.70 -36.18 4.74
CA THR A 5 -1.96 -35.02 5.59
C THR A 5 -2.16 -33.83 4.67
N ASN A 6 -3.41 -33.41 4.47
CA ASN A 6 -3.73 -32.15 3.81
C ASN A 6 -3.07 -31.03 4.64
N PRO A 7 -2.07 -30.30 4.13
CA PRO A 7 -1.45 -29.22 4.89
C PRO A 7 -2.56 -28.23 5.26
N GLN A 8 -2.78 -28.08 6.57
CA GLN A 8 -3.80 -27.19 7.11
C GLN A 8 -3.57 -25.79 6.53
N ALA A 9 -4.57 -25.26 5.82
CA ALA A 9 -4.52 -23.92 5.27
C ALA A 9 -4.34 -22.92 6.43
N VAL A 10 -3.20 -22.23 6.47
CA VAL A 10 -2.91 -21.24 7.51
C VAL A 10 -3.86 -20.04 7.31
N PRO A 11 -4.64 -19.64 8.32
CA PRO A 11 -5.54 -18.50 8.21
C PRO A 11 -4.75 -17.18 8.23
N CYS A 12 -5.32 -16.13 7.66
CA CYS A 12 -4.72 -14.80 7.62
C CYS A 12 -4.47 -14.26 9.04
N PRO A 13 -3.24 -13.90 9.41
CA PRO A 13 -2.94 -13.29 10.71
C PRO A 13 -3.67 -11.97 11.01
N ARG A 14 -4.19 -11.29 9.98
CA ARG A 14 -4.84 -9.97 10.11
C ARG A 14 -6.36 -10.06 10.28
N CYS A 15 -7.01 -10.99 9.60
CA CYS A 15 -8.48 -11.07 9.56
C CYS A 15 -9.05 -12.49 9.62
N GLU A 16 -8.20 -13.50 9.88
CA GLU A 16 -8.54 -14.92 10.07
C GLU A 16 -9.15 -15.64 8.85
N ASN A 17 -9.38 -14.92 7.75
CA ASN A 17 -9.88 -15.50 6.51
C ASN A 17 -8.83 -16.39 5.81
N PRO A 18 -9.28 -17.31 4.92
CA PRO A 18 -8.37 -18.15 4.14
C PRO A 18 -7.35 -17.35 3.33
N MET A 19 -6.19 -17.96 3.11
CA MET A 19 -5.15 -17.44 2.23
C MET A 19 -4.88 -18.39 1.07
N ARG A 20 -4.51 -17.82 -0.07
CA ARG A 20 -4.07 -18.57 -1.26
C ARG A 20 -2.60 -18.31 -1.55
N SER A 21 -1.90 -19.32 -2.06
CA SER A 21 -0.57 -19.12 -2.63
C SER A 21 -0.68 -18.51 -4.02
N GLY A 22 0.19 -17.57 -4.36
CA GLY A 22 0.24 -16.97 -5.70
C GLY A 22 1.44 -16.06 -5.92
N LEU A 23 1.66 -15.70 -7.19
CA LEU A 23 2.64 -14.71 -7.59
C LEU A 23 2.01 -13.32 -7.58
N VAL A 24 2.74 -12.35 -6.99
CA VAL A 24 2.32 -10.95 -6.90
C VAL A 24 3.38 -10.03 -7.49
N LYS A 25 2.98 -8.78 -7.71
CA LYS A 25 3.91 -7.69 -8.00
C LYS A 25 3.96 -6.80 -6.77
N THR A 26 5.17 -6.41 -6.37
CA THR A 26 5.39 -5.46 -5.29
C THR A 26 6.14 -4.24 -5.81
N THR A 27 5.81 -3.07 -5.27
CA THR A 27 6.45 -1.81 -5.63
C THR A 27 7.25 -1.28 -4.46
N MET A 28 8.48 -0.82 -4.72
CA MET A 28 9.36 -0.24 -3.72
C MET A 28 9.77 1.16 -4.17
N VAL A 29 9.73 2.13 -3.25
CA VAL A 29 10.27 3.47 -3.50
C VAL A 29 11.56 3.62 -2.73
N ILE A 30 12.66 3.84 -3.43
CA ILE A 30 13.99 4.01 -2.85
C ILE A 30 14.63 5.23 -3.48
N ARG A 31 15.09 6.18 -2.64
CA ARG A 31 15.74 7.42 -3.10
C ARG A 31 14.95 8.11 -4.23
N ASP A 32 13.64 8.24 -4.05
CA ASP A 32 12.69 8.83 -5.01
C ASP A 32 12.52 8.09 -6.36
N GLN A 33 13.03 6.87 -6.48
CA GLN A 33 12.82 6.00 -7.64
C GLN A 33 11.84 4.87 -7.32
N LEU A 34 10.88 4.64 -8.22
CA LEU A 34 9.90 3.56 -8.13
C LEU A 34 10.46 2.31 -8.83
N TYR A 35 10.58 1.23 -8.08
CA TYR A 35 10.93 -0.10 -8.58
C TYR A 35 9.71 -1.00 -8.49
N MET A 36 9.53 -1.87 -9.49
CA MET A 36 8.50 -2.91 -9.48
C MET A 36 9.20 -4.26 -9.57
N VAL A 37 8.95 -5.13 -8.59
CA VAL A 37 9.42 -6.51 -8.59
C VAL A 37 8.24 -7.40 -8.98
N GLU A 38 8.43 -8.21 -10.00
CA GLU A 38 7.44 -9.17 -10.50
C GLU A 38 7.74 -10.57 -9.96
N ASP A 39 6.76 -11.47 -10.11
CA ASP A 39 6.90 -12.89 -9.79
C ASP A 39 7.35 -13.18 -8.35
N VAL A 40 6.87 -12.36 -7.40
CA VAL A 40 7.12 -12.53 -5.98
C VAL A 40 6.15 -13.57 -5.42
N GLN A 41 6.66 -14.67 -4.87
CA GLN A 41 5.84 -15.70 -4.25
C GLN A 41 5.26 -15.21 -2.92
N ALA A 42 3.95 -15.33 -2.73
CA ALA A 42 3.27 -14.88 -1.51
C ALA A 42 2.10 -15.78 -1.12
N MET A 43 1.72 -15.71 0.15
CA MET A 43 0.40 -16.06 0.65
C MET A 43 -0.45 -14.79 0.68
N ILE A 44 -1.61 -14.81 0.03
CA ILE A 44 -2.47 -13.65 -0.19
C ILE A 44 -3.80 -13.92 0.49
N CYS A 45 -4.25 -12.99 1.32
CA CYS A 45 -5.62 -13.04 1.85
C CYS A 45 -6.60 -12.51 0.81
N ASP A 46 -7.65 -13.28 0.51
CA ASP A 46 -8.66 -12.90 -0.49
C ASP A 46 -9.57 -11.75 -0.01
N GLU A 47 -9.68 -11.57 1.30
CA GLU A 47 -10.57 -10.58 1.91
C GLU A 47 -9.88 -9.24 2.20
N CYS A 48 -8.76 -9.25 2.93
CA CYS A 48 -8.06 -8.03 3.33
C CYS A 48 -6.90 -7.64 2.41
N VAL A 49 -6.64 -8.43 1.36
CA VAL A 49 -5.57 -8.26 0.35
C VAL A 49 -4.14 -8.20 0.89
N GLU A 50 -3.95 -8.55 2.16
CA GLU A 50 -2.62 -8.62 2.79
C GLU A 50 -1.77 -9.72 2.14
N GLN A 51 -0.47 -9.44 2.01
CA GLN A 51 0.51 -10.33 1.39
C GLN A 51 1.54 -10.75 2.44
N PHE A 52 1.78 -12.06 2.56
CA PHE A 52 2.75 -12.63 3.48
C PHE A 52 3.81 -13.38 2.68
N TYR A 53 5.08 -13.13 3.00
CA TYR A 53 6.23 -13.70 2.33
C TYR A 53 6.93 -14.70 3.25
N ASP A 54 7.44 -15.79 2.68
CA ASP A 54 8.31 -16.72 3.39
C ASP A 54 9.73 -16.16 3.54
N GLU A 55 10.59 -16.92 4.21
CA GLU A 55 11.98 -16.55 4.46
C GLU A 55 12.76 -16.37 3.15
N ASP A 56 12.63 -17.32 2.22
CA ASP A 56 13.34 -17.29 0.93
C ASP A 56 12.96 -16.07 0.10
N THR A 57 11.67 -15.76 0.01
CA THR A 57 11.17 -14.57 -0.70
C THR A 57 11.65 -13.29 -0.02
N THR A 58 11.59 -13.24 1.31
CA THR A 58 12.06 -12.08 2.08
C THR A 58 13.55 -11.84 1.87
N ASP A 59 14.35 -12.92 1.86
CA ASP A 59 15.79 -12.86 1.64
C ASP A 59 16.14 -12.43 0.20
N ALA A 60 15.41 -12.92 -0.81
CA ALA A 60 15.57 -12.50 -2.19
C ALA A 60 15.28 -11.00 -2.38
N LEU A 61 14.15 -10.51 -1.84
CA LEU A 61 13.80 -9.09 -1.88
C LEU A 61 14.82 -8.21 -1.15
N ARG A 62 15.33 -8.69 0.00
CA ARG A 62 16.38 -7.99 0.75
C ARG A 62 17.66 -7.85 -0.06
N ARG A 63 18.13 -8.92 -0.71
CA ARG A 63 19.35 -8.89 -1.55
C ARG A 63 19.19 -7.93 -2.72
N LEU A 64 18.06 -8.02 -3.45
CA LEU A 64 17.76 -7.12 -4.57
C LEU A 64 17.79 -5.65 -4.13
N THR A 65 17.27 -5.37 -2.94
CA THR A 65 17.28 -4.02 -2.34
C THR A 65 18.68 -3.58 -1.91
N GLN A 66 19.49 -4.47 -1.33
CA GLN A 66 20.87 -4.21 -0.90
C GLN A 66 21.80 -3.91 -2.09
N ASP A 67 21.61 -4.64 -3.19
CA ASP A 67 22.37 -4.48 -4.43
C ASP A 67 21.90 -3.25 -5.24
N GLY A 68 20.80 -2.63 -4.82
CA GLY A 68 20.30 -1.37 -5.38
C GLY A 68 19.61 -1.51 -6.73
N PHE A 69 18.98 -2.66 -7.00
CA PHE A 69 18.29 -2.96 -8.26
C PHE A 69 19.22 -2.86 -9.48
N PRO A 70 20.12 -3.85 -9.67
CA PRO A 70 21.12 -3.80 -10.73
C PRO A 70 20.46 -3.76 -12.12
N PRO A 71 20.87 -2.81 -13.00
CA PRO A 71 20.24 -2.65 -14.33
C PRO A 71 20.30 -3.90 -15.22
N ALA A 72 21.29 -4.76 -15.02
CA ALA A 72 21.46 -6.00 -15.78
C ALA A 72 20.38 -7.06 -15.47
N GLU A 73 19.67 -6.94 -14.35
CA GLU A 73 18.60 -7.85 -13.94
C GLU A 73 17.20 -7.32 -14.29
N VAL A 74 17.11 -6.12 -14.90
CA VAL A 74 15.84 -5.54 -15.32
C VAL A 74 15.23 -6.37 -16.43
N VAL A 75 14.09 -7.00 -16.15
CA VAL A 75 13.38 -7.83 -17.12
C VAL A 75 12.60 -6.97 -18.13
N ARG A 76 12.07 -5.83 -17.67
CA ARG A 76 11.38 -4.82 -18.48
C ARG A 76 11.18 -3.53 -17.70
N GLU A 77 10.96 -2.43 -18.41
CA GLU A 77 10.63 -1.13 -17.84
C GLU A 77 9.18 -0.74 -18.17
N ILE A 78 8.57 0.07 -17.31
CA ILE A 78 7.23 0.65 -17.53
C ILE A 78 7.26 2.16 -17.31
N LEU A 79 6.56 2.90 -18.17
CA LEU A 79 6.32 4.33 -17.96
C LEU A 79 5.14 4.50 -17.01
N VAL A 80 5.39 5.10 -15.84
CA VAL A 80 4.36 5.30 -14.80
C VAL A 80 4.04 6.79 -14.67
N PRO A 81 2.80 7.23 -14.92
CA PRO A 81 2.40 8.61 -14.67
C PRO A 81 2.34 8.89 -13.16
N VAL A 82 2.90 10.03 -12.75
CA VAL A 82 2.89 10.47 -11.35
C VAL A 82 1.98 11.69 -11.19
N TYR A 83 1.03 11.61 -10.26
CA TYR A 83 0.08 12.69 -9.98
C TYR A 83 0.37 13.34 -8.64
N SER A 84 0.27 14.67 -8.57
CA SER A 84 0.43 15.44 -7.33
C SER A 84 -0.89 16.05 -6.85
N LEU A 85 -1.18 15.94 -5.55
CA LEU A 85 -2.33 16.59 -4.92
C LEU A 85 -2.07 18.05 -4.53
N LYS A 86 -0.81 18.53 -4.54
CA LYS A 86 -0.47 19.92 -4.14
C LYS A 86 -1.36 20.99 -4.81
N PRO A 87 -1.61 20.94 -6.13
CA PRO A 87 -2.46 21.95 -6.80
C PRO A 87 -3.94 21.88 -6.39
N ARG A 88 -4.41 20.72 -5.93
CA ARG A 88 -5.81 20.52 -5.51
C ARG A 88 -6.05 20.95 -4.06
N MET A 89 -5.05 20.80 -3.19
CA MET A 89 -5.16 21.14 -1.76
C MET A 89 -4.96 22.64 -1.46
N GLN A 90 -4.31 23.41 -2.34
CA GLN A 90 -4.16 24.87 -2.18
C GLN A 90 -5.50 25.63 -2.10
N ARG A 91 -6.59 25.03 -2.61
CA ARG A 91 -7.94 25.60 -2.51
C ARG A 91 -8.59 25.41 -1.15
N TYR A 92 -8.08 24.52 -0.30
CA TYR A 92 -8.68 24.19 1.00
C TYR A 92 -8.18 25.07 2.14
N THR A 93 -6.98 25.66 2.00
CA THR A 93 -6.41 26.59 3.00
C THR A 93 -6.89 28.03 2.83
N GLY A 94 -7.77 28.31 1.87
CA GLY A 94 -8.36 29.62 1.61
C GLY A 94 -9.75 29.83 2.21
N ILE A 95 -10.15 29.06 3.24
CA ILE A 95 -11.38 29.34 3.99
C ILE A 95 -11.17 30.69 4.70
N GLN A 96 -11.69 31.75 4.09
CA GLN A 96 -11.96 33.00 4.78
C GLN A 96 -13.02 32.67 5.83
N VAL A 97 -12.63 32.70 7.10
CA VAL A 97 -13.58 32.72 8.20
C VAL A 97 -14.28 34.08 8.10
N GLU A 98 -15.45 34.13 7.47
CA GLU A 98 -16.34 35.27 7.61
C GLU A 98 -16.78 35.31 9.08
N GLU A 99 -16.21 36.24 9.85
CA GLU A 99 -16.71 36.60 11.18
C GLU A 99 -18.18 36.98 11.05
N GLN A 100 -19.08 36.11 11.50
CA GLN A 100 -20.49 36.46 11.67
C GLN A 100 -20.58 37.59 12.69
N PRO A 101 -21.20 38.74 12.36
CA PRO A 101 -21.36 39.80 13.33
C PRO A 101 -22.29 39.31 14.43
N GLU A 102 -21.79 39.46 15.65
CA GLU A 102 -22.44 39.28 16.94
C GLU A 102 -23.89 39.77 16.88
N PHE A 103 -24.82 38.91 17.32
CA PHE A 103 -26.25 39.22 17.39
C PHE A 103 -26.47 40.53 18.17
N ALA A 104 -26.72 41.62 17.46
CA ALA A 104 -27.31 42.82 18.04
C ALA A 104 -28.76 42.50 18.40
N GLN A 105 -28.99 42.04 19.64
CA GLN A 105 -30.32 42.06 20.24
C GLN A 105 -30.64 43.50 20.63
N ALA A 106 -31.37 44.16 19.73
CA ALA A 106 -32.24 45.27 20.08
C ALA A 106 -33.49 44.75 20.81
N ASP A 107 -34.17 45.68 21.46
CA ASP A 107 -35.46 45.60 22.18
C ASP A 107 -35.28 45.56 23.71
N ALA A 108 -35.24 46.69 24.43
CA ALA A 108 -36.31 47.68 24.66
C ALA A 108 -37.56 47.10 25.36
N GLN A 109 -37.86 47.71 26.52
CA GLN A 109 -39.15 47.84 27.21
C GLN A 109 -39.46 46.86 28.35
N GLY A 110 -39.71 47.44 29.54
CA GLY A 110 -40.34 46.81 30.68
C GLY A 110 -39.97 47.46 32.01
#